data_AF-A0A5C8Z1D7-F1
#
_entry.id   AF-A0A5C8Z1D7-F1
#
_cell.length_a   1.000
_cell.length_b   1.000
_cell.length_c   1.000
_cell.angle_alpha   90.00
_cell.angle_beta   90.00
_cell.angle_gamma   90.00
#
_symmetry.space_group_name_H-M   'P 1'
#
loop_
_entity.id
_entity.type
_entity.pdbx_description
1 polymer ?
#
loop_
_entity_poly.entity_id
_entity_poly.type
_entity_poly.pdbx_seq_one_letter_code
_entity_poly.pdbx_strand_id
1 'polypeptide(L)' 'MTAEKKLPEGPITTEELARTPKCNENVRSAMNSEVEKFLAQGGAVTQVESGYRADPPKKPESKYGSRPI' A
#
# COMPACT_ATOMS: atom_id res chain seq x y z
N MET A 1 16.16 21.05 24.31
CA MET A 1 16.31 21.72 23.00
C MET A 1 15.22 21.21 22.08
N THR A 2 14.01 21.75 22.19
CA THR A 2 12.87 21.34 21.37
C THR A 2 12.69 22.42 20.31
N ALA A 3 13.12 22.15 19.08
CA ALA A 3 13.00 23.10 17.98
C ALA A 3 11.56 23.12 17.47
N GLU A 4 10.86 24.23 17.70
CA GLU A 4 9.59 24.54 17.05
C GLU A 4 9.87 24.73 15.55
N LYS A 5 9.45 23.76 14.72
CA LYS A 5 9.49 23.92 13.27
C LYS A 5 8.44 24.96 12.88
N LYS A 6 8.90 26.15 12.54
CA LYS A 6 8.13 27.24 11.95
C LYS A 6 7.30 26.73 10.76
N LEU A 7 5.98 26.89 10.85
CA LEU A 7 5.07 26.63 9.74
C LEU A 7 5.38 27.61 8.60
N PRO A 8 5.39 27.16 7.34
CA PRO A 8 5.68 28.05 6.21
C PRO A 8 4.51 29.02 5.97
N GLU A 9 4.80 30.32 6.09
CA GLU A 9 3.90 31.47 5.83
C GLU A 9 3.70 31.74 4.31
N GLY A 10 3.55 30.68 3.51
CA GLY A 10 3.34 30.76 2.05
C GLY A 10 1.93 30.32 1.65
N PRO A 11 1.42 30.70 0.45
CA PRO A 11 0.17 30.15 -0.05
C PRO A 11 0.35 28.64 -0.22
N ILE A 12 -0.32 27.88 0.63
CA ILE A 12 -0.16 26.42 0.69
C ILE A 12 -0.67 25.87 -0.64
N THR A 13 0.26 25.39 -1.47
CA THR A 13 -0.07 24.82 -2.77
C THR A 13 -0.77 23.46 -2.57
N THR A 14 -1.63 23.06 -3.51
CA THR A 14 -2.41 21.82 -3.44
C THR A 14 -1.52 20.58 -3.20
N GLU A 15 -0.32 20.57 -3.78
CA GLU A 15 0.65 19.47 -3.63
C GLU A 15 1.27 19.40 -2.23
N GLU A 16 1.52 20.55 -1.61
CA GLU A 16 2.08 20.63 -0.26
C GLU A 16 1.02 20.26 0.79
N LEU A 17 -0.22 20.71 0.60
CA LEU A 17 -1.39 20.27 1.38
C LEU A 17 -1.56 18.75 1.32
N ALA A 18 -1.52 18.14 0.13
CA ALA A 18 -1.64 16.70 -0.04
C ALA A 18 -0.54 15.90 0.68
N ARG A 19 0.64 16.50 0.90
CA ARG A 19 1.74 15.92 1.67
C ARG A 19 1.54 16.05 3.18
N THR A 20 0.67 16.96 3.63
CA THR A 20 0.36 17.09 5.07
C THR A 20 -0.53 15.94 5.54
N PRO A 21 -0.29 15.40 6.75
CA PRO A 21 -1.07 14.28 7.28
C PRO A 21 -2.56 14.60 7.45
N LYS A 22 -2.94 15.89 7.53
CA LYS A 22 -4.31 16.36 7.69
C LYS A 22 -5.14 16.19 6.41
N CYS A 23 -4.55 16.30 5.22
CA CYS A 23 -5.27 16.03 3.97
C CYS A 23 -5.65 14.56 3.80
N ASN A 24 -4.85 13.66 4.37
CA ASN A 24 -5.13 12.21 4.30
C ASN A 24 -6.14 11.75 5.36
N GLU A 25 -6.64 12.63 6.23
CA GLU A 25 -7.52 12.24 7.33
C GLU A 25 -8.85 11.68 6.84
N ASN A 26 -9.43 12.28 5.80
CA ASN A 26 -10.67 11.78 5.19
C ASN A 26 -10.48 10.40 4.55
N VAL A 27 -9.30 10.17 3.95
CA VAL A 27 -8.97 8.87 3.35
C VAL A 27 -8.77 7.81 4.44
N ARG A 28 -8.10 8.16 5.54
CA ARG A 28 -7.94 7.28 6.70
C ARG A 28 -9.29 6.94 7.35
N SER A 29 -10.17 7.91 7.54
CA SER A 29 -11.47 7.67 8.17
C SER A 29 -12.37 6.80 7.29
N ALA A 30 -12.36 7.01 5.97
CA ALA A 30 -13.05 6.15 5.01
C ALA A 30 -12.51 4.71 5.05
N MET A 31 -11.19 4.53 4.97
CA MET A 31 -10.54 3.23 5.06
C MET A 31 -10.87 2.51 6.38
N ASN A 32 -10.80 3.21 7.52
CA ASN A 32 -11.15 2.63 8.83
C ASN A 32 -12.60 2.14 8.86
N SER A 33 -13.52 2.93 8.31
CA SER A 33 -14.94 2.56 8.24
C SER A 33 -15.19 1.32 7.38
N GLU A 34 -14.43 1.16 6.29
CA GLU A 34 -14.49 -0.02 5.42
C GLU A 34 -13.93 -1.27 6.10
N VAL A 35 -12.81 -1.12 6.81
CA VAL A 35 -12.20 -2.22 7.59
C VAL A 35 -13.15 -2.69 8.69
N GLU A 36 -13.79 -1.79 9.43
CA GLU A 36 -14.78 -2.13 10.45
C GLU A 36 -15.97 -2.91 9.88
N LYS A 37 -16.50 -2.47 8.73
CA LYS A 37 -17.58 -3.19 8.04
C LYS A 37 -17.16 -4.59 7.60
N PHE A 38 -15.95 -4.73 7.07
CA PHE A 38 -15.39 -6.02 6.66
C PHE A 38 -15.28 -7.00 7.84
N LEU A 39 -14.78 -6.53 8.98
CA LEU A 39 -14.70 -7.32 10.21
C LEU A 39 -16.08 -7.67 10.76
N ALA A 40 -17.03 -6.72 10.75
CA ALA A 40 -18.40 -6.95 11.22
C ALA A 40 -19.18 -7.96 10.37
N GLN A 41 -18.88 -8.04 9.06
CA GLN A 41 -19.43 -9.04 8.15
C GLN A 41 -18.84 -10.44 8.33
N GLY A 42 -17.88 -10.62 9.26
CA GLY A 42 -17.20 -11.88 9.51
C GLY A 42 -15.94 -12.11 8.68
N GLY A 43 -15.41 -11.06 8.03
CA GLY A 43 -14.10 -11.10 7.39
C GLY A 43 -12.98 -11.26 8.43
N ALA A 44 -11.92 -11.98 8.07
CA ALA A 44 -10.76 -12.20 8.93
C ALA A 44 -9.49 -11.68 8.26
N VAL A 45 -8.62 -11.05 9.05
CA VAL A 45 -7.29 -10.62 8.59
C VAL A 45 -6.33 -11.79 8.79
N THR A 46 -5.70 -12.24 7.71
CA THR A 46 -4.68 -13.28 7.76
C THR A 46 -3.30 -12.65 7.83
N GLN A 47 -2.45 -13.18 8.73
CA GLN A 47 -1.05 -12.80 8.77
C GLN A 47 -0.30 -13.55 7.67
N VAL A 48 0.35 -12.80 6.78
CA VAL A 48 1.19 -13.36 5.71
C VAL A 48 2.65 -13.20 6.10
N GLU A 49 3.41 -14.29 6.05
CA GLU A 49 4.84 -14.26 6.34
C GLU A 49 5.62 -13.50 5.25
N SER A 50 6.72 -12.86 5.65
CA SER A 50 7.62 -12.22 4.71
C SER A 50 8.18 -13.25 3.72
N GLY A 51 8.00 -13.01 2.41
CA GLY A 51 8.49 -13.93 1.38
C GLY A 51 7.48 -15.00 0.96
N TYR A 52 6.23 -14.96 1.45
CA TYR A 52 5.16 -15.83 0.96
C TYR A 52 4.99 -15.67 -0.57
N ARG A 53 5.24 -16.75 -1.30
CA ARG A 53 4.93 -16.88 -2.72
C ARG A 53 3.96 -18.02 -2.89
N ALA A 54 2.76 -17.73 -3.39
CA ALA A 54 1.68 -18.70 -3.56
C ALA A 54 1.98 -19.75 -4.65
N ASP A 55 2.74 -19.36 -5.67
CA ASP A 55 3.20 -20.28 -6.72
C ASP A 55 4.67 -19.94 -7.05
N PRO A 56 5.62 -20.87 -6.83
CA PRO A 56 6.99 -20.67 -7.27
C PRO A 56 7.05 -20.61 -8.80
N PRO A 57 7.89 -19.75 -9.39
CA PRO A 57 8.04 -19.70 -10.84
C PRO A 57 8.42 -21.09 -11.39
N LYS A 58 7.62 -21.60 -12.34
CA LYS A 58 7.85 -22.91 -12.96
C LYS A 58 9.18 -22.90 -13.72
N LYS A 59 9.95 -23.98 -13.59
CA LYS A 59 11.20 -24.17 -14.34
C LYS A 59 10.93 -24.04 -15.85
N PRO A 60 11.71 -23.25 -16.61
CA PRO A 60 11.53 -23.17 -18.05
C PRO A 60 11.79 -24.54 -18.68
N GLU A 61 10.87 -24.98 -19.54
CA GLU A 61 11.11 -26.12 -20.42
C GLU A 61 12.00 -25.66 -21.57
N SER A 62 13.19 -26.25 -21.70
CA SER A 62 14.03 -26.02 -22.88
C SER A 62 13.40 -26.70 -24.09
N LYS A 63 12.75 -25.93 -24.96
CA LYS A 63 12.27 -26.39 -26.28
C LYS A 63 13.30 -26.16 -27.39
N TYR A 64 14.54 -25.85 -27.03
CA TYR A 64 15.61 -25.71 -28.01
C TYR A 64 15.89 -27.07 -28.68
N GLY A 65 15.95 -27.09 -30.01
CA GLY A 65 16.15 -28.31 -30.79
C GLY A 65 14.90 -29.19 -30.96
N SER A 66 13.71 -28.78 -30.50
CA SER A 66 12.46 -29.54 -30.72
C SER A 66 11.88 -29.36 -32.13
N ARG A 67 12.49 -28.51 -32.95
CA ARG A 67 12.16 -28.30 -34.36
C ARG A 67 13.34 -28.83 -35.19
N PRO A 68 13.11 -29.75 -36.14
CA PRO A 68 14.17 -30.16 -37.06
C PRO A 68 14.66 -28.95 -37.88
N ILE A 69 15.97 -28.94 -38.14
CA ILE A 69 16.66 -27.93 -38.97
C ILE A 69 16.46 -28.21 -40.47
#